data_AF-A0A1L8CTY5-F1
#
_entry.id   AF-A0A1L8CTY5-F1
#
_cell.length_a   1.000
_cell.length_b   1.000
_cell.length_c   1.000
_cell.angle_alpha   90.00
_cell.angle_beta   90.00
_cell.angle_gamma   90.00
#
_symmetry.space_group_name_H-M   'P 1'
#
loop_
_entity.id
_entity.type
_entity.pdbx_description
1 polymer ?
#
loop_
_entity_poly.entity_id
_entity_poly.type
_entity_poly.pdbx_seq_one_letter_code
_entity_poly.pdbx_strand_id
1 'polypeptide(L)'
;MKILISPLGISPGLLYSALYHVKPDFLFCLTSEKGKEKLPEIMEKAGYKGGYSVFIVDDPFTSFHETEVVWKSLKDLLVSDAEIVVNITGGTTALQYLVQKTAERLESQGFSVKTVALIDRRSRGEQENNPYVSGEILYL
;
A
#
# COMPACT_ATOMS: atom_id res chain seq x y z
N MET A 1 -16.05 3.05 6.51
CA MET A 1 -15.17 3.25 5.34
C MET A 1 -13.90 2.47 5.59
N LYS A 2 -13.45 1.65 4.65
CA LYS A 2 -12.21 0.87 4.74
C LYS A 2 -11.11 1.50 3.92
N ILE A 3 -10.01 1.87 4.56
CA ILE A 3 -8.85 2.50 3.91
C ILE A 3 -7.72 1.48 3.86
N LEU A 4 -7.19 1.22 2.66
CA LEU A 4 -5.95 0.49 2.46
C LEU A 4 -4.79 1.47 2.31
N ILE A 5 -3.79 1.35 3.17
CA ILE A 5 -2.50 2.04 3.03
C ILE A 5 -1.50 1.00 2.54
N SER A 6 -0.87 1.24 1.39
CA SER A 6 0.04 0.25 0.80
C SER A 6 1.21 0.92 0.07
N PRO A 7 2.43 0.37 0.18
CA PRO A 7 3.49 0.73 -0.73
C PRO A 7 3.21 0.11 -2.11
N LEU A 8 3.79 0.71 -3.16
CA LEU A 8 3.85 0.13 -4.50
C LEU A 8 5.27 0.26 -5.06
N GLY A 9 5.85 -0.88 -5.43
CA GLY A 9 7.11 -0.95 -6.17
C GLY A 9 6.87 -1.07 -7.67
N ILE A 10 7.92 -1.51 -8.38
CA ILE A 10 7.81 -1.79 -9.81
C ILE A 10 6.99 -3.06 -10.08
N SER A 11 6.99 -4.04 -9.17
CA SER A 11 6.19 -5.26 -9.32
C SER A 11 4.74 -5.02 -8.87
N PRO A 12 3.73 -5.28 -9.72
CA PRO A 12 2.34 -4.95 -9.41
C PRO A 12 1.65 -5.92 -8.43
N GLY A 13 2.14 -7.16 -8.34
CA GLY A 13 1.40 -8.28 -7.77
C GLY A 13 1.00 -8.14 -6.30
N LEU A 14 1.82 -7.49 -5.46
CA LEU A 14 1.50 -7.34 -4.04
C LEU A 14 0.40 -6.30 -3.80
N LEU A 15 0.40 -5.18 -4.54
CA LEU A 15 -0.71 -4.22 -4.45
C LEU A 15 -1.99 -4.82 -5.04
N TYR A 16 -1.89 -5.55 -6.17
CA TYR A 16 -3.01 -6.31 -6.72
C TYR A 16 -3.62 -7.26 -5.67
N SER A 17 -2.77 -8.03 -4.98
CA SER A 17 -3.19 -8.97 -3.93
C SER A 17 -3.83 -8.24 -2.74
N ALA A 18 -3.26 -7.12 -2.31
CA ALA A 18 -3.83 -6.31 -1.23
C ALA A 18 -5.22 -5.79 -1.60
N LEU A 19 -5.42 -5.26 -2.82
CA LEU A 19 -6.73 -4.82 -3.30
C LEU A 19 -7.74 -5.98 -3.38
N TYR A 20 -7.30 -7.13 -3.91
CA TYR A 20 -8.13 -8.32 -4.05
C TYR A 20 -8.68 -8.85 -2.71
N HIS A 21 -7.82 -8.94 -1.70
CA HIS A 21 -8.18 -9.46 -0.38
C HIS A 21 -8.90 -8.45 0.50
N VAL A 22 -8.38 -7.22 0.57
CA VAL A 22 -8.88 -6.20 1.51
C VAL A 22 -10.21 -5.61 1.04
N LYS A 23 -10.37 -5.46 -0.28
CA LYS A 23 -11.51 -4.79 -0.92
C LYS A 23 -11.81 -3.45 -0.25
N PRO A 24 -10.85 -2.50 -0.26
CA PRO A 24 -11.02 -1.22 0.42
C PRO A 24 -12.03 -0.34 -0.29
N ASP A 25 -12.55 0.67 0.40
CA ASP A 25 -13.31 1.77 -0.21
C ASP A 25 -12.36 2.84 -0.75
N PHE A 26 -11.19 2.98 -0.12
CA PHE A 26 -10.19 3.99 -0.48
C PHE A 26 -8.76 3.43 -0.41
N LEU A 27 -7.92 3.77 -1.38
CA LEU A 27 -6.50 3.41 -1.43
C LEU A 27 -5.64 4.65 -1.19
N PHE A 28 -4.76 4.60 -0.20
CA PHE A 28 -3.63 5.52 -0.07
C PHE A 28 -2.34 4.79 -0.44
N CYS A 29 -1.74 5.15 -1.58
CA CYS A 29 -0.58 4.47 -2.12
C CYS A 29 0.70 5.29 -1.96
N LEU A 30 1.75 4.70 -1.39
CA LEU A 30 3.09 5.30 -1.33
C LEU A 30 3.96 4.68 -2.42
N THR A 31 4.50 5.48 -3.33
CA THR A 31 5.26 4.97 -4.47
C THR A 31 6.19 6.00 -5.11
N SER A 32 6.96 5.61 -6.11
CA SER A 32 7.70 6.55 -6.98
C SER A 32 6.89 6.87 -8.24
N GLU A 33 7.32 7.86 -9.04
CA GLU A 33 6.66 8.19 -10.32
C GLU A 33 6.49 6.96 -11.23
N LYS A 34 7.53 6.12 -11.33
CA LYS A 34 7.48 4.87 -12.11
C LYS A 34 6.47 3.85 -11.57
N GLY A 35 6.28 3.80 -10.26
CA GLY A 35 5.27 2.91 -9.66
C GLY A 35 3.86 3.44 -9.90
N LYS A 36 3.66 4.76 -9.80
CA LYS A 36 2.38 5.42 -10.09
C LYS A 36 1.88 5.14 -11.51
N GLU A 37 2.76 5.07 -12.50
CA GLU A 37 2.40 4.70 -13.88
C GLU A 37 1.67 3.34 -13.99
N LYS A 38 1.95 2.41 -13.06
CA LYS A 38 1.34 1.07 -13.03
C LYS A 38 -0.01 1.03 -12.32
N LEU A 39 -0.33 2.07 -11.54
CA LEU A 39 -1.49 2.06 -10.67
C LEU A 39 -2.83 1.88 -11.43
N PRO A 40 -3.08 2.55 -12.57
CA PRO A 40 -4.32 2.36 -13.31
C PRO A 40 -4.55 0.90 -13.73
N GLU A 41 -3.52 0.25 -14.29
CA GLU A 41 -3.60 -1.14 -14.72
C GLU A 41 -3.83 -2.09 -13.53
N ILE A 42 -3.14 -1.88 -12.41
CA ILE A 42 -3.32 -2.68 -11.19
C ILE A 42 -4.76 -2.60 -10.69
N MET A 43 -5.31 -1.39 -10.60
CA MET A 43 -6.67 -1.16 -10.13
C MET A 43 -7.70 -1.79 -11.08
N GLU A 44 -7.51 -1.65 -12.39
CA GLU A 44 -8.36 -2.29 -13.39
C GLU A 44 -8.35 -3.82 -13.24
N LYS A 45 -7.16 -4.42 -13.17
CA LYS A 45 -7.01 -5.89 -13.02
C LYS A 45 -7.59 -6.40 -11.71
N ALA A 46 -7.48 -5.64 -10.63
CA ALA A 46 -8.09 -5.96 -9.33
C ALA A 46 -9.62 -5.72 -9.30
N GLY A 47 -10.20 -5.12 -10.34
CA GLY A 47 -11.61 -4.72 -10.36
C GLY A 47 -11.93 -3.61 -9.33
N TYR A 48 -10.92 -2.85 -8.92
CA TYR A 48 -11.03 -1.79 -7.93
C TYR A 48 -11.68 -0.54 -8.53
N LYS A 49 -12.72 -0.02 -7.86
CA LYS A 49 -13.50 1.16 -8.29
C LYS A 49 -13.60 2.25 -7.22
N GLY A 50 -12.86 2.09 -6.11
CA GLY A 50 -12.86 3.05 -5.02
C GLY A 50 -12.03 4.30 -5.32
N GLY A 51 -12.08 5.27 -4.41
CA GLY A 51 -11.26 6.48 -4.50
C GLY A 51 -9.81 6.18 -4.13
N TYR A 52 -8.85 6.93 -4.68
CA TYR A 52 -7.46 6.75 -4.29
C TYR A 52 -6.70 8.07 -4.20
N SER A 53 -5.65 8.07 -3.39
CA SER A 53 -4.63 9.11 -3.31
C SER A 53 -3.25 8.47 -3.42
N VAL A 54 -2.32 9.19 -4.01
CA VAL A 54 -0.95 8.72 -4.23
C VAL A 54 0.01 9.72 -3.61
N PHE A 55 0.84 9.26 -2.69
CA PHE A 55 2.01 9.97 -2.23
C PHE A 55 3.23 9.51 -3.02
N ILE A 56 3.86 10.46 -3.72
CA ILE A 56 5.05 10.20 -4.53
C ILE A 56 6.27 10.59 -3.71
N VAL A 57 7.10 9.61 -3.36
CA VAL A 57 8.36 9.84 -2.66
C VAL A 57 9.40 10.44 -3.60
N ASP A 58 10.38 11.14 -3.03
CA ASP A 58 11.47 11.76 -3.79
C ASP A 58 12.38 10.72 -4.47
N ASP A 59 12.82 9.74 -3.69
CA ASP A 59 13.63 8.61 -4.06
C ASP A 59 13.14 7.37 -3.30
N PRO A 60 12.61 6.35 -4.00
CA PRO A 60 12.13 5.14 -3.36
C PRO A 60 13.24 4.38 -2.62
N PHE A 61 14.52 4.64 -2.83
CA PHE A 61 15.60 3.95 -2.13
C PHE A 61 16.08 4.66 -0.85
N THR A 62 15.81 5.97 -0.70
CA THR A 62 16.37 6.78 0.40
C THR A 62 15.35 7.65 1.16
N SER A 63 14.07 7.57 0.82
CA SER A 63 12.95 8.34 1.40
C SER A 63 12.58 8.03 2.87
N PHE A 64 13.45 7.39 3.66
CA PHE A 64 13.20 7.09 5.09
C PHE A 64 12.86 8.33 5.94
N HIS A 65 13.30 9.51 5.49
CA HIS A 65 13.13 10.78 6.18
C HIS A 65 11.75 11.43 5.94
N GLU A 66 10.95 10.90 5.02
CA GLU A 66 9.67 11.51 4.57
C GLU A 66 8.46 11.20 5.47
N THR A 67 8.66 10.64 6.66
CA THR A 67 7.56 10.19 7.55
C THR A 67 6.55 11.30 7.89
N GLU A 68 7.02 12.53 8.14
CA GLU A 68 6.15 13.66 8.50
C GLU A 68 5.35 14.18 7.30
N VAL A 69 5.93 14.21 6.10
CA VAL A 69 5.23 14.68 4.90
C VAL A 69 4.19 13.65 4.43
N VAL A 70 4.52 12.35 4.51
CA VAL A 70 3.56 11.26 4.31
C VAL A 70 2.37 11.44 5.25
N TRP A 71 2.62 11.63 6.55
CA TRP A 71 1.56 11.83 7.53
C TRP A 71 0.65 13.01 7.20
N LYS A 72 1.24 14.16 6.85
CA LYS A 72 0.47 15.36 6.47
C LYS A 72 -0.43 15.14 5.26
N SER A 73 -0.01 14.30 4.31
CA SER A 73 -0.82 13.96 3.14
C SER A 73 -1.95 12.96 3.42
N LEU A 74 -1.79 12.11 4.45
CA LEU A 74 -2.77 11.10 4.83
C LEU A 74 -3.82 11.65 5.78
N LYS A 75 -3.42 12.45 6.77
CA LYS A 75 -4.24 12.79 7.94
C LYS A 75 -5.61 13.39 7.61
N ASP A 76 -5.69 14.17 6.53
CA ASP A 76 -6.93 14.86 6.12
C ASP A 76 -7.91 13.91 5.42
N LEU A 77 -7.47 12.70 5.07
CA LEU A 77 -8.29 11.61 4.53
C LEU A 77 -8.87 10.71 5.62
N LEU A 78 -8.36 10.83 6.86
CA LEU A 78 -8.77 9.97 7.96
C LEU A 78 -10.10 10.44 8.53
N VAL A 79 -11.03 9.49 8.68
CA VAL A 79 -12.29 9.69 9.39
C VAL A 79 -12.31 8.82 10.64
N SER A 80 -12.94 9.31 11.71
CA SER A 80 -12.85 8.73 13.06
C SER A 80 -13.23 7.24 13.12
N ASP A 81 -14.17 6.81 12.27
CA ASP A 81 -14.69 5.44 12.23
C ASP A 81 -14.15 4.63 11.02
N ALA A 82 -13.00 5.03 10.46
CA ALA A 82 -12.37 4.28 9.37
C ALA A 82 -11.77 2.95 9.88
N GLU A 83 -12.04 1.87 9.17
CA GLU A 83 -11.27 0.63 9.30
C GLU A 83 -9.99 0.79 8.47
N ILE A 84 -8.83 0.86 9.13
CA ILE A 84 -7.56 1.08 8.43
C ILE A 84 -6.82 -0.25 8.32
N VAL A 85 -6.46 -0.62 7.09
CA VAL A 85 -5.61 -1.78 6.79
C VAL A 85 -4.30 -1.27 6.22
N VAL A 86 -3.18 -1.68 6.81
CA VAL A 86 -1.85 -1.25 6.39
C VAL A 86 -1.05 -2.43 5.87
N ASN A 87 -0.76 -2.45 4.57
CA ASN A 87 0.13 -3.44 3.96
C ASN A 87 1.59 -3.01 4.13
N ILE A 88 2.41 -3.80 4.83
CA ILE A 88 3.83 -3.49 5.06
C ILE A 88 4.80 -4.11 4.03
N THR A 89 4.27 -4.75 2.98
CA THR A 89 5.07 -5.48 1.98
C THR A 89 4.88 -4.95 0.57
N GLY A 90 5.91 -5.14 -0.25
CA GLY A 90 6.01 -4.56 -1.59
C GLY A 90 6.75 -3.24 -1.60
N GLY A 91 7.09 -2.73 -2.78
CA GLY A 91 8.00 -1.59 -2.86
C GLY A 91 9.42 -1.91 -2.43
N THR A 92 10.20 -0.86 -2.26
CA THR A 92 11.54 -0.90 -1.66
C THR A 92 11.45 -0.92 -0.14
N THR A 93 12.58 -1.19 0.51
CA THR A 93 12.68 -1.12 1.98
C THR A 93 12.30 0.25 2.54
N ALA A 94 12.63 1.35 1.86
CA ALA A 94 12.27 2.70 2.32
C ALA A 94 10.76 2.93 2.26
N LEU A 95 10.07 2.47 1.20
CA LEU A 95 8.61 2.54 1.12
C LEU A 95 7.94 1.69 2.21
N GLN A 96 8.45 0.48 2.46
CA GLN A 96 7.95 -0.38 3.54
C GLN A 96 8.15 0.27 4.92
N TYR A 97 9.28 0.93 5.13
CA TYR A 97 9.56 1.68 6.35
C TYR A 97 8.56 2.81 6.56
N LEU A 98 8.31 3.63 5.53
CA LEU A 98 7.36 4.74 5.61
C LEU A 98 5.95 4.27 5.97
N VAL A 99 5.51 3.16 5.38
CA VAL A 99 4.18 2.59 5.66
C VAL A 99 4.10 2.01 7.08
N GLN A 100 5.14 1.34 7.57
CA GLN A 100 5.22 0.91 8.97
C GLN A 100 5.18 2.08 9.95
N LYS A 101 5.95 3.15 9.70
CA LYS A 101 5.91 4.37 10.52
C LYS A 101 4.55 5.08 10.49
N THR A 102 3.84 4.96 9.37
CA THR A 102 2.46 5.45 9.27
C THR A 102 1.52 4.62 10.14
N ALA A 103 1.64 3.29 10.15
CA ALA A 103 0.87 2.41 11.03
C ALA A 103 1.09 2.74 12.51
N GLU A 104 2.35 2.78 12.96
CA GLU A 104 2.73 3.11 14.34
C GLU A 104 2.12 4.46 14.78
N ARG A 105 2.16 5.45 13.88
CA ARG A 105 1.60 6.77 14.17
C ARG A 105 0.07 6.74 14.28
N LEU A 106 -0.61 6.05 13.38
CA LEU A 106 -2.07 5.90 13.42
C LEU A 106 -2.53 5.24 14.73
N GLU A 107 -1.85 4.17 15.15
CA GLU A 107 -2.12 3.49 16.43
C GLU A 107 -1.91 4.45 17.61
N SER A 108 -0.82 5.24 17.60
CA SER A 108 -0.56 6.23 18.66
C SER A 108 -1.62 7.34 18.74
N GLN A 109 -2.36 7.59 17.65
CA GLN A 109 -3.46 8.55 17.56
C GLN A 109 -4.83 7.91 17.89
N GLY A 110 -4.85 6.61 18.23
CA GLY A 110 -6.06 5.89 18.64
C GLY A 110 -6.88 5.29 17.50
N PHE A 111 -6.36 5.26 16.27
CA PHE A 111 -7.03 4.58 15.16
C PHE A 111 -6.94 3.07 15.30
N SER A 112 -8.00 2.37 14.89
CA SER A 112 -7.97 0.91 14.77
C SER A 112 -7.27 0.52 13.47
N VAL A 113 -6.03 0.03 13.61
CA VAL A 113 -5.18 -0.39 12.49
C VAL A 113 -5.07 -1.91 12.44
N LYS A 114 -5.24 -2.48 11.25
CA LYS A 114 -4.93 -3.88 10.95
C LYS A 114 -3.70 -3.92 10.05
N THR A 115 -2.58 -4.35 10.62
CA THR A 115 -1.34 -4.50 9.84
C THR A 115 -1.35 -5.84 9.12
N VAL A 116 -0.97 -5.84 7.84
CA VAL A 116 -0.93 -7.05 7.01
C VAL A 116 0.36 -7.15 6.22
N ALA A 117 0.80 -8.38 5.97
CA ALA A 117 1.87 -8.71 5.04
C ALA A 117 1.31 -9.55 3.89
N LEU A 118 1.70 -9.22 2.65
CA LEU A 118 1.34 -9.98 1.46
C LEU A 118 2.54 -10.83 1.04
N ILE A 119 2.27 -12.09 0.72
CA ILE A 119 3.28 -13.07 0.38
C ILE A 119 2.94 -13.66 -0.98
N ASP A 120 3.86 -13.54 -1.92
CA ASP A 120 3.78 -14.28 -3.18
C ASP A 120 4.84 -15.37 -3.19
N ARG A 121 4.40 -16.63 -3.04
CA ARG A 121 5.28 -17.81 -2.98
C ARG A 121 5.80 -18.26 -4.34
N ARG A 122 5.26 -17.70 -5.42
CA ARG A 122 5.65 -18.08 -6.78
C ARG A 122 7.08 -17.63 -7.05
N SER A 123 7.71 -18.24 -8.04
CA SER A 123 9.07 -17.84 -8.44
C SER A 123 9.08 -16.39 -8.93
N ARG A 124 10.21 -15.69 -8.79
CA ARG A 124 10.34 -14.32 -9.29
C ARG A 124 9.96 -14.18 -10.77
N GLY A 125 10.41 -15.11 -11.61
CA GLY A 125 10.07 -15.11 -13.04
C GLY A 125 8.56 -15.29 -13.29
N GLU A 126 7.88 -16.09 -12.48
CA GLU A 126 6.43 -16.24 -12.57
C GLU A 126 5.69 -14.98 -12.10
N GLN A 127 6.16 -14.33 -11.03
CA GLN A 127 5.60 -13.05 -10.57
C GLN A 127 5.76 -11.95 -11.62
N GLU A 128 6.87 -11.94 -12.34
CA GLU A 128 7.14 -10.98 -13.41
C GLU A 128 6.28 -11.24 -14.65
N ASN A 129 6.14 -12.50 -15.07
CA ASN A 129 5.37 -12.89 -16.26
C ASN A 129 3.85 -12.92 -16.03
N ASN A 130 3.41 -13.21 -14.81
CA ASN A 130 2.00 -13.33 -14.43
C ASN A 130 1.73 -12.54 -13.13
N PRO A 131 1.85 -11.21 -13.14
CA PRO A 131 1.81 -10.42 -11.91
C PRO A 131 0.42 -10.35 -11.26
N TYR A 132 -0.67 -10.56 -12.03
CA TYR A 132 -2.05 -10.43 -11.55
C TYR A 132 -2.64 -11.75 -11.07
N VAL A 133 -1.90 -12.42 -10.19
CA VAL A 133 -2.36 -13.61 -9.47
C VAL A 133 -2.25 -13.30 -7.98
N SER A 134 -3.31 -13.58 -7.23
CA SER A 134 -3.39 -13.18 -5.83
C SER A 134 -2.44 -14.03 -4.99
N GLY A 135 -1.54 -13.38 -4.26
CA GLY A 135 -0.75 -14.00 -3.20
C GLY A 135 -1.57 -14.23 -1.92
N GLU A 136 -0.88 -14.60 -0.85
CA GLU A 136 -1.42 -14.79 0.49
C GLU A 136 -1.44 -13.47 1.27
N ILE A 137 -2.41 -13.29 2.17
CA ILE A 137 -2.47 -12.20 3.14
C ILE A 137 -2.29 -12.76 4.56
N LEU A 138 -1.37 -12.19 5.32
CA LEU A 138 -1.12 -12.49 6.73
C LEU A 138 -1.47 -11.27 7.57
N TYR A 139 -2.29 -11.45 8.60
CA TYR A 139 -2.60 -10.40 9.58
C TYR A 139 -1.59 -10.48 10.73
N LEU A 140 -1.07 -9.33 11.16
CA LEU A 140 -0.02 -9.19 12.17
C LEU A 140 -0.56 -8.57 13.46
#